data_AF-A0A518K4W4-F1
#
_entry.id   AF-A0A518K4W4-F1
#
_cell.length_a   1.000
_cell.length_b   1.000
_cell.length_c   1.000
_cell.angle_alpha   90.00
_cell.angle_beta   90.00
_cell.angle_gamma   90.00
#
_symmetry.space_group_name_H-M   'P 1'
#
loop_
_entity.id
_entity.type
_entity.pdbx_description
1 polymer ?
#
loop_
_entity_poly.entity_id
_entity_poly.type
_entity_poly.pdbx_seq_one_letter_code
_entity_poly.pdbx_strand_id
1 'polypeptide(L)'
;MHRRGDVHELWLEGFFDANQTLRVTVSYWNRLKEIASIPDSVARRVAYSNFVEDLRRIDHAALKAKSLQEGHAPAIANGEVVGAIFVANLFPDAGAVFDAADSTIARQRLTLLAAALKLHQLRHGEYPDALDALAPDPLAEIPLDPFTNEPFVYERRDEGFAIWSLGRNGVDDGGSDQSGEFVDGEYAPIDWTGERPKPNGPDDVVVRLPAPTLELPGAGR
;
A
#
# COMPACT_ATOMS: atom_id res chain seq x y z
N MET A 1 -45.54 -6.50 -44.26
CA MET A 1 -44.42 -5.62 -43.90
C MET A 1 -44.54 -5.30 -42.40
N HIS A 2 -44.13 -6.25 -41.54
CA HIS A 2 -44.13 -6.08 -40.08
C HIS A 2 -42.76 -5.52 -39.67
N ARG A 3 -42.76 -4.32 -39.10
CA ARG A 3 -41.57 -3.70 -38.52
C ARG A 3 -41.17 -4.55 -37.31
N ARG A 4 -39.94 -5.10 -37.34
CA ARG A 4 -39.28 -5.71 -36.17
C ARG A 4 -39.27 -4.65 -35.07
N GLY A 5 -40.05 -4.87 -34.02
CA GLY A 5 -39.94 -4.08 -32.79
C GLY A 5 -38.63 -4.44 -32.12
N ASP A 6 -37.83 -3.43 -31.83
CA ASP A 6 -36.60 -3.53 -31.06
C ASP A 6 -36.87 -4.17 -29.70
N VAL A 7 -36.55 -5.46 -29.59
CA VAL A 7 -36.54 -6.22 -28.34
C VAL A 7 -35.41 -5.79 -27.40
N HIS A 8 -34.57 -4.84 -27.82
CA HIS A 8 -33.42 -4.35 -27.05
C HIS A 8 -33.70 -3.09 -26.21
N GLU A 9 -34.74 -2.29 -26.51
CA GLU A 9 -35.03 -1.06 -25.75
C GLU A 9 -35.96 -1.26 -24.54
N LEU A 10 -36.64 -2.42 -24.43
CA LEU A 10 -37.67 -2.65 -23.41
C LEU A 10 -37.16 -3.27 -22.09
N TRP A 11 -35.87 -3.58 -21.96
CA TRP A 11 -35.37 -4.37 -20.82
C TRP A 11 -34.78 -3.55 -19.65
N LEU A 12 -34.43 -2.27 -19.83
CA LEU A 12 -33.76 -1.50 -18.78
C LEU A 12 -34.68 -0.60 -17.95
N GLU A 13 -35.79 -0.08 -18.51
CA GLU A 13 -36.64 0.91 -17.81
C GLU A 13 -37.56 0.35 -16.71
N GLY A 14 -37.49 -0.95 -16.40
CA GLY A 14 -38.29 -1.55 -15.32
C GLY A 14 -37.63 -2.71 -14.58
N PHE A 15 -36.44 -3.15 -15.00
CA PHE A 15 -35.77 -4.29 -14.37
C PHE A 15 -35.15 -3.92 -13.03
N PHE A 16 -34.60 -2.71 -12.88
CA PHE A 16 -33.99 -2.24 -11.65
C PHE A 16 -34.21 -0.74 -11.43
N ASP A 17 -34.20 -0.32 -10.17
CA ASP A 17 -34.31 1.09 -9.78
C ASP A 17 -32.93 1.75 -9.76
N ALA A 18 -32.68 2.65 -10.72
CA ALA A 18 -31.40 3.33 -10.85
C ALA A 18 -31.08 4.28 -9.66
N ASN A 19 -32.10 4.87 -9.02
CA ASN A 19 -31.88 5.71 -7.84
C ASN A 19 -31.40 4.85 -6.67
N GLN A 20 -31.96 3.65 -6.50
CA GLN A 20 -31.53 2.70 -5.48
C GLN A 20 -30.10 2.23 -5.76
N THR A 21 -29.77 1.90 -7.01
CA THR A 21 -28.39 1.58 -7.42
C THR A 21 -27.42 2.69 -7.01
N LEU A 22 -27.75 3.96 -7.30
CA LEU A 22 -26.89 5.09 -6.94
C LEU A 22 -26.78 5.30 -5.43
N ARG A 23 -27.86 5.13 -4.66
CA ARG A 23 -27.83 5.23 -3.19
C ARG A 23 -26.88 4.21 -2.59
N VAL A 24 -26.92 2.97 -3.08
CA VAL A 24 -25.98 1.91 -2.69
C VAL A 24 -24.56 2.36 -3.01
N THR A 25 -24.25 2.69 -4.27
CA THR A 25 -22.89 3.07 -4.68
C THR A 25 -22.33 4.27 -3.89
N VAL A 26 -23.13 5.32 -3.66
CA VAL A 26 -22.73 6.49 -2.87
C VAL A 26 -22.39 6.11 -1.43
N SER A 27 -23.12 5.17 -0.82
CA SER A 27 -22.82 4.73 0.54
C SER A 27 -21.42 4.10 0.67
N TYR A 28 -20.97 3.34 -0.34
CA TYR A 28 -19.62 2.76 -0.36
C TYR A 28 -18.54 3.80 -0.59
N TRP A 29 -18.79 4.81 -1.44
CA TRP A 29 -17.88 5.95 -1.58
C TRP A 29 -17.72 6.73 -0.28
N ASN A 30 -18.80 6.92 0.49
CA ASN A 30 -18.72 7.56 1.80
C ASN A 30 -17.89 6.74 2.79
N ARG A 31 -18.10 5.41 2.85
CA ARG A 31 -17.26 4.51 3.67
C ARG A 31 -15.79 4.59 3.27
N LEU A 32 -15.47 4.56 1.97
CA LEU A 32 -14.09 4.70 1.51
C LEU A 32 -13.49 6.06 1.91
N LYS A 33 -14.28 7.14 1.81
CA LYS A 33 -13.84 8.48 2.24
C LYS A 33 -13.54 8.52 3.74
N GLU A 34 -14.35 7.89 4.57
CA GLU A 34 -14.12 7.77 6.01
C GLU A 34 -12.82 7.01 6.28
N ILE A 35 -12.61 5.87 5.61
CA ILE A 35 -11.37 5.08 5.69
C ILE A 35 -10.16 5.93 5.27
N ALA A 36 -10.24 6.61 4.13
CA ALA A 36 -9.18 7.47 3.62
C ALA A 36 -8.83 8.64 4.57
N SER A 37 -9.76 9.01 5.45
CA SER A 37 -9.58 10.09 6.43
C SER A 37 -8.94 9.62 7.74
N ILE A 38 -8.70 8.31 7.92
CA ILE A 38 -8.00 7.77 9.09
C ILE A 38 -6.53 8.21 9.04
N PRO A 39 -6.04 9.01 10.02
CA PRO A 39 -4.67 9.50 10.01
C PRO A 39 -3.64 8.39 10.23
N ASP A 40 -4.00 7.41 11.07
CA ASP A 40 -3.17 6.27 11.40
C ASP A 40 -3.14 5.26 10.24
N SER A 41 -1.97 5.05 9.64
CA SER A 41 -1.81 4.24 8.43
C SER A 41 -2.12 2.75 8.67
N VAL A 42 -1.76 2.20 9.83
CA VAL A 42 -2.05 0.80 10.19
C VAL A 42 -3.55 0.58 10.36
N ALA A 43 -4.22 1.44 11.12
CA ALA A 43 -5.67 1.39 11.32
C ALA A 43 -6.41 1.62 9.99
N ARG A 44 -5.92 2.52 9.13
CA ARG A 44 -6.47 2.74 7.79
C ARG A 44 -6.39 1.48 6.94
N ARG A 45 -5.24 0.78 6.94
CA ARG A 45 -5.06 -0.46 6.19
C ARG A 45 -5.99 -1.56 6.69
N VAL A 46 -6.11 -1.74 8.00
CA VAL A 46 -7.07 -2.70 8.59
C VAL A 46 -8.50 -2.38 8.19
N ALA A 47 -8.91 -1.11 8.29
CA ALA A 47 -10.25 -0.69 7.89
C ALA A 47 -10.51 -0.90 6.40
N TYR A 48 -9.51 -0.64 5.55
CA TYR A 48 -9.58 -0.89 4.12
C TYR A 48 -9.66 -2.38 3.78
N SER A 49 -8.87 -3.25 4.43
CA SER A 49 -8.94 -4.69 4.22
C SER A 49 -10.32 -5.25 4.59
N ASN A 50 -10.90 -4.82 5.71
CA ASN A 50 -12.26 -5.19 6.09
C ASN A 50 -13.29 -4.71 5.05
N PHE A 51 -13.12 -3.49 4.52
CA PHE A 51 -13.97 -2.96 3.46
C PHE A 51 -13.87 -3.81 2.18
N VAL A 52 -12.67 -4.20 1.76
CA VAL A 52 -12.46 -5.08 0.59
C VAL A 52 -13.07 -6.46 0.82
N GLU A 53 -12.96 -7.03 2.03
CA GLU A 53 -13.65 -8.28 2.37
C GLU A 53 -15.16 -8.15 2.25
N ASP A 54 -15.74 -7.06 2.73
CA ASP A 54 -17.17 -6.78 2.55
C ASP A 54 -17.54 -6.72 1.07
N LEU A 55 -16.74 -6.04 0.23
CA LEU A 55 -16.96 -6.01 -1.22
C LEU A 55 -16.93 -7.40 -1.85
N ARG A 56 -15.99 -8.26 -1.45
CA ARG A 56 -15.91 -9.65 -1.93
C ARG A 56 -17.12 -10.48 -1.50
N ARG A 57 -17.61 -10.30 -0.28
CA ARG A 57 -18.83 -10.97 0.20
C ARG A 57 -20.05 -10.54 -0.61
N ILE A 58 -20.14 -9.24 -0.92
CA ILE A 58 -21.21 -8.66 -1.73
C ILE A 58 -21.16 -9.20 -3.16
N ASP A 59 -19.99 -9.23 -3.80
CA ASP A 59 -19.82 -9.78 -5.15
C ASP A 59 -20.33 -11.23 -5.22
N HIS A 60 -19.85 -12.08 -4.30
CA HIS A 60 -20.27 -13.47 -4.22
C HIS A 60 -21.77 -13.66 -3.96
N ALA A 61 -22.38 -12.80 -3.15
CA ALA A 61 -23.81 -12.85 -2.86
C ALA A 61 -24.66 -12.33 -4.03
N ALA A 62 -24.25 -11.23 -4.65
CA ALA A 62 -24.97 -10.56 -5.73
C ALA A 62 -25.02 -11.42 -7.00
N LEU A 63 -23.92 -12.09 -7.35
CA LEU A 63 -23.89 -13.05 -8.46
C LEU A 63 -24.81 -14.26 -8.25
N LYS A 64 -25.13 -14.59 -6.99
CA LYS A 64 -26.03 -15.69 -6.61
C LYS A 64 -27.45 -15.22 -6.29
N ALA A 65 -27.75 -13.93 -6.43
CA ALA A 65 -29.04 -13.38 -6.07
C ALA A 65 -30.14 -13.93 -6.99
N LYS A 66 -31.07 -14.70 -6.41
CA LYS A 66 -32.24 -15.23 -7.12
C LYS A 66 -33.10 -14.15 -7.76
N SER A 67 -33.08 -12.93 -7.22
CA SER A 67 -33.83 -11.79 -7.76
C SER A 67 -33.47 -11.46 -9.22
N LEU A 68 -32.20 -11.66 -9.61
CA LEU A 68 -31.75 -11.49 -10.99
C LEU A 68 -32.11 -12.68 -11.90
N GLN A 69 -32.34 -13.87 -11.33
CA GLN A 69 -32.61 -15.11 -12.06
C GLN A 69 -34.10 -15.34 -12.30
N GLU A 70 -34.94 -14.94 -11.35
CA GLU A 70 -36.36 -15.32 -11.33
C GLU A 70 -37.28 -14.26 -11.95
N GLY A 71 -36.78 -13.12 -12.43
CA GLY A 71 -37.52 -12.16 -13.29
C GLY A 71 -38.74 -11.46 -12.66
N HIS A 72 -39.11 -11.78 -11.42
CA HIS A 72 -40.29 -11.25 -10.72
C HIS A 72 -39.95 -10.40 -9.49
N ALA A 73 -38.67 -10.10 -9.25
CA ALA A 73 -38.27 -9.28 -8.12
C ALA A 73 -38.64 -7.79 -8.34
N PRO A 74 -39.00 -7.05 -7.27
CA PRO A 74 -39.24 -5.61 -7.38
C PRO A 74 -38.01 -4.87 -7.91
N ALA A 75 -38.22 -3.84 -8.75
CA ALA A 75 -37.14 -3.04 -9.33
C ALA A 75 -36.18 -2.47 -8.27
N ILE A 76 -36.69 -2.07 -7.09
CA ILE A 76 -35.85 -1.61 -5.97
C ILE A 76 -34.90 -2.70 -5.48
N ALA A 77 -35.37 -3.94 -5.32
CA ALA A 77 -34.53 -5.06 -4.90
C ALA A 77 -33.46 -5.38 -5.95
N ASN A 78 -33.82 -5.32 -7.24
CA ASN A 78 -32.84 -5.47 -8.32
C ASN A 78 -31.86 -4.29 -8.37
N GLY A 79 -32.28 -3.07 -8.04
CA GLY A 79 -31.41 -1.90 -7.94
C GLY A 79 -30.35 -2.05 -6.84
N GLU A 80 -30.72 -2.66 -5.72
CA GLU A 80 -29.76 -2.99 -4.66
C GLU A 80 -28.70 -3.99 -5.12
N VAL A 81 -29.11 -5.07 -5.79
CA VAL A 81 -28.19 -6.09 -6.31
C VAL A 81 -27.31 -5.53 -7.43
N VAL A 82 -27.87 -4.75 -8.36
CA VAL A 82 -27.10 -4.10 -9.43
C VAL A 82 -26.10 -3.10 -8.85
N GLY A 83 -26.49 -2.33 -7.83
CA GLY A 83 -25.59 -1.43 -7.09
C GLY A 83 -24.44 -2.19 -6.43
N ALA A 84 -24.73 -3.31 -5.79
CA ALA A 84 -23.73 -4.22 -5.22
C ALA A 84 -22.73 -4.73 -6.28
N ILE A 85 -23.22 -5.17 -7.45
CA ILE A 85 -22.36 -5.61 -8.57
C ILE A 85 -21.46 -4.47 -9.05
N PHE A 86 -22.00 -3.25 -9.16
CA PHE A 86 -21.24 -2.08 -9.60
C PHE A 86 -20.13 -1.74 -8.62
N VAL A 87 -20.42 -1.76 -7.32
CA VAL A 87 -19.39 -1.55 -6.30
C VAL A 87 -18.37 -2.69 -6.31
N ALA A 88 -18.77 -3.95 -6.51
CA ALA A 88 -17.81 -5.05 -6.56
C ALA A 88 -16.86 -4.97 -7.77
N ASN A 89 -17.34 -4.49 -8.92
CA ASN A 89 -16.61 -4.59 -10.20
C ASN A 89 -15.97 -3.28 -10.68
N LEU A 90 -16.50 -2.12 -10.28
CA LEU A 90 -16.07 -0.81 -10.80
C LEU A 90 -15.40 0.08 -9.75
N PHE A 91 -15.27 -0.40 -8.52
CA PHE A 91 -14.68 0.39 -7.44
C PHE A 91 -13.15 0.35 -7.51
N PRO A 92 -12.46 1.50 -7.36
CA PRO A 92 -11.02 1.56 -7.54
C PRO A 92 -10.27 0.81 -6.44
N ASP A 93 -9.09 0.29 -6.78
CA ASP A 93 -8.13 -0.21 -5.81
C ASP A 93 -7.45 0.96 -5.08
N ALA A 94 -8.16 1.52 -4.11
CA ALA A 94 -7.63 2.55 -3.22
C ALA A 94 -6.47 2.03 -2.33
N GLY A 95 -6.31 0.71 -2.18
CA GLY A 95 -5.22 0.10 -1.42
C GLY A 95 -3.87 0.48 -2.00
N ALA A 96 -3.71 0.34 -3.32
CA ALA A 96 -2.49 0.73 -4.02
C ALA A 96 -2.12 2.21 -3.81
N VAL A 97 -3.12 3.10 -3.70
CA VAL A 97 -2.90 4.54 -3.43
C VAL A 97 -2.42 4.75 -2.01
N PHE A 98 -3.02 4.07 -1.03
CA PHE A 98 -2.60 4.14 0.37
C PHE A 98 -1.19 3.59 0.55
N ASP A 99 -0.87 2.46 -0.07
CA ASP A 99 0.46 1.84 0.00
C ASP A 99 1.54 2.75 -0.60
N ALA A 100 1.24 3.43 -1.72
CA ALA A 100 2.15 4.40 -2.31
C ALA A 100 2.37 5.64 -1.42
N ALA A 101 1.32 6.11 -0.75
CA ALA A 101 1.42 7.23 0.20
C ALA A 101 2.25 6.85 1.43
N ASP A 102 2.00 5.68 2.01
CA ASP A 102 2.73 5.17 3.18
C ASP A 102 4.20 4.89 2.85
N SER A 103 4.48 4.33 1.66
CA SER A 103 5.85 4.16 1.15
C SER A 103 6.60 5.49 1.05
N THR A 104 5.92 6.56 0.62
CA THR A 104 6.50 7.90 0.53
C THR A 104 6.83 8.45 1.92
N ILE A 105 5.92 8.28 2.89
CA ILE A 105 6.12 8.71 4.28
C ILE A 105 7.28 7.93 4.93
N ALA A 106 7.36 6.61 4.72
CA ALA A 106 8.44 5.78 5.24
C ALA A 106 9.80 6.26 4.73
N ARG A 107 9.93 6.49 3.41
CA ARG A 107 11.17 7.02 2.81
C ARG A 107 11.56 8.39 3.37
N GLN A 108 10.60 9.29 3.59
CA GLN A 108 10.86 10.60 4.20
C GLN A 108 11.39 10.47 5.63
N ARG A 109 10.76 9.63 6.46
CA ARG A 109 11.16 9.39 7.85
C ARG A 109 12.52 8.69 7.95
N LEU A 110 12.78 7.69 7.11
CA LEU A 110 14.08 7.02 7.00
C LEU A 110 15.19 8.02 6.60
N THR A 111 14.92 8.90 5.65
CA THR A 111 15.87 9.95 5.24
C THR A 111 16.19 10.90 6.39
N LEU A 112 15.17 11.30 7.16
CA LEU A 112 15.32 12.14 8.36
C LEU A 112 16.19 11.44 9.41
N LEU A 113 15.89 10.16 9.71
CA LEU A 113 16.65 9.36 10.66
C LEU A 113 18.10 9.16 10.21
N ALA A 114 18.34 8.87 8.93
CA ALA A 114 19.68 8.74 8.38
C ALA A 114 20.51 10.02 8.53
N ALA A 115 19.88 11.19 8.31
CA ALA A 115 20.53 12.49 8.54
C ALA A 115 20.84 12.72 10.03
N ALA A 116 19.91 12.38 10.93
CA ALA A 116 20.12 12.48 12.37
C ALA A 116 21.24 11.55 12.87
N LEU A 117 21.26 10.30 12.40
CA LEU A 117 22.33 9.33 12.66
C LEU A 117 23.69 9.87 12.20
N LYS A 118 23.75 10.45 10.99
CA LYS A 118 24.99 11.03 10.48
C LYS A 118 25.45 12.23 11.30
N LEU A 119 24.53 13.08 11.73
CA LEU A 119 24.84 14.22 12.60
C LEU A 119 25.35 13.76 13.97
N HIS A 120 24.75 12.72 14.55
CA HIS A 120 25.23 12.11 15.79
C HIS A 120 26.68 11.62 15.62
N GLN A 121 26.96 10.89 14.54
CA GLN A 121 28.31 10.40 14.24
C GLN A 121 29.33 11.53 14.07
N LEU A 122 28.94 12.65 13.46
CA LEU A 122 29.83 13.81 13.32
C LEU A 122 30.11 14.52 14.66
N ARG A 123 29.15 14.52 15.59
CA ARG A 123 29.28 15.18 16.90
C ARG A 123 30.02 14.32 17.93
N HIS A 124 29.80 13.01 17.92
CA HIS A 124 30.29 12.09 18.96
C HIS A 124 31.38 11.13 18.45
N GLY A 125 31.61 11.08 17.13
CA GLY A 125 32.58 10.17 16.51
C GLY A 125 31.99 8.82 16.10
N GLU A 126 30.85 8.42 16.68
CA GLU A 126 30.20 7.13 16.45
C GLU A 126 28.68 7.24 16.24
N TYR A 127 28.11 6.26 15.54
CA TYR A 127 26.66 6.08 15.49
C TYR A 127 26.14 5.57 16.84
N PRO A 128 24.94 5.99 17.27
CA PRO A 128 24.39 5.56 18.55
C PRO A 128 24.03 4.07 18.55
N ASP A 129 23.93 3.46 19.73
CA ASP A 129 23.50 2.05 19.87
C ASP A 129 22.01 1.85 19.59
N ALA A 130 21.21 2.91 19.73
CA ALA A 130 19.76 2.89 19.52
C ALA A 130 19.25 4.23 18.97
N LEU A 131 18.13 4.19 18.24
CA LEU A 131 17.52 5.39 17.66
C LEU A 131 17.10 6.42 18.71
N ASP A 132 16.76 6.00 19.93
CA ASP A 132 16.32 6.89 21.02
C ASP A 132 17.36 7.95 21.38
N ALA A 133 18.64 7.69 21.14
CA ALA A 133 19.72 8.66 21.37
C ALA A 133 19.69 9.86 20.40
N LEU A 134 18.82 9.83 19.37
CA LEU A 134 18.63 10.93 18.43
C LEU A 134 17.61 11.97 18.92
N ALA A 135 16.95 11.72 20.05
CA ALA A 135 16.03 12.65 20.69
C ALA A 135 16.52 13.05 22.10
N PRO A 136 16.25 14.28 22.57
CA PRO A 136 15.48 15.35 21.91
C PRO A 136 16.31 16.24 20.93
N ASP A 137 17.59 15.94 20.72
CA ASP A 137 18.46 16.65 19.75
C ASP A 137 19.27 15.60 18.96
N PRO A 138 19.18 15.57 17.62
CA PRO A 138 18.59 16.57 16.73
C PRO A 138 17.09 16.44 16.45
N LEU A 139 16.43 15.38 16.90
CA LEU A 139 15.00 15.15 16.66
C LEU A 139 14.18 15.43 17.91
N ALA A 140 13.04 16.10 17.76
CA ALA A 140 12.13 16.29 18.89
C ALA A 140 11.58 14.95 19.43
N GLU A 141 11.29 14.02 18.53
CA GLU A 141 10.84 12.66 18.80
C GLU A 141 11.30 11.72 17.68
N ILE A 142 11.36 10.42 17.97
CA ILE A 142 11.71 9.41 16.96
C ILE A 142 10.46 9.12 16.12
N PRO A 143 10.48 9.37 14.79
CA PRO A 143 9.35 9.02 13.95
C PRO A 143 9.18 7.51 13.88
N LEU A 144 7.93 7.05 13.91
CA LEU A 144 7.56 5.64 13.77
C LEU A 144 7.43 5.23 12.30
N ASP A 145 7.57 3.94 12.02
CA ASP A 145 7.29 3.37 10.72
C ASP A 145 5.77 3.45 10.41
N PRO A 146 5.33 4.09 9.31
CA PRO A 146 3.90 4.14 8.96
C PRO A 146 3.28 2.78 8.65
N PHE A 147 4.08 1.75 8.35
CA PHE A 147 3.56 0.42 8.04
C PHE A 147 3.23 -0.42 9.26
N THR A 148 3.91 -0.19 10.38
CA THR A 148 3.80 -0.98 11.61
C THR A 148 3.37 -0.17 12.83
N ASN A 149 3.51 1.15 12.80
CA ASN A 149 3.46 2.04 13.98
C ASN A 149 4.48 1.66 15.07
N GLU A 150 5.56 0.99 14.68
CA GLU A 150 6.67 0.64 15.56
C GLU A 150 7.93 1.42 15.14
N PRO A 151 8.98 1.47 15.99
CA PRO A 151 10.27 2.02 15.57
C PRO A 151 10.80 1.32 14.31
N PHE A 152 11.50 2.07 13.46
CA PHE A 152 12.24 1.48 12.33
C PHE A 152 13.31 0.50 12.84
N VAL A 153 13.59 -0.54 12.08
CA VAL A 153 14.67 -1.46 12.39
C VAL A 153 15.99 -0.77 12.08
N TYR A 154 16.92 -0.81 13.04
CA TYR A 154 18.20 -0.11 12.97
C TYR A 154 19.33 -1.03 13.40
N GLU A 155 20.35 -1.13 12.55
CA GLU A 155 21.55 -1.89 12.84
C GLU A 155 22.81 -1.08 12.52
N ARG A 156 23.70 -0.97 13.52
CA ARG A 156 25.06 -0.51 13.30
C ARG A 156 25.80 -1.52 12.41
N ARG A 157 26.55 -1.01 11.45
CA ARG A 157 27.46 -1.77 10.58
C ARG A 157 28.87 -1.18 10.71
N ASP A 158 29.90 -1.92 10.34
CA ASP A 158 31.29 -1.53 10.59
C ASP A 158 31.62 -0.09 10.13
N GLU A 159 31.30 0.25 8.87
CA GLU A 159 31.56 1.59 8.32
C GLU A 159 30.34 2.53 8.41
N GLY A 160 29.22 2.07 8.98
CA GLY A 160 27.97 2.83 8.94
C GLY A 160 26.78 2.19 9.63
N PHE A 161 25.66 2.13 8.92
CA PHE A 161 24.42 1.55 9.45
C PHE A 161 23.49 1.13 8.31
N ALA A 162 22.59 0.21 8.65
CA ALA A 162 21.38 -0.08 7.91
C ALA A 162 20.17 0.36 8.76
N ILE A 163 19.19 1.00 8.13
CA ILE A 163 17.91 1.32 8.76
C ILE A 163 16.79 1.06 7.76
N TRP A 164 15.73 0.37 8.19
CA TRP A 164 14.63 0.02 7.29
C TRP A 164 13.26 0.02 7.96
N SER A 165 12.25 0.15 7.10
CA SER A 165 10.85 -0.12 7.39
C SER A 165 10.51 -1.53 6.90
N LEU A 166 9.60 -2.21 7.60
CA LEU A 166 9.13 -3.56 7.26
C LEU A 166 8.20 -3.61 6.03
N GLY A 167 8.06 -2.49 5.33
CA GLY A 167 7.31 -2.42 4.10
C GLY A 167 5.84 -2.79 4.25
N ARG A 168 5.20 -3.08 3.12
CA ARG A 168 3.77 -3.34 3.07
C ARG A 168 3.43 -4.71 3.64
N ASN A 169 4.34 -5.67 3.51
CA ASN A 169 4.14 -7.03 3.99
C ASN A 169 4.18 -7.11 5.53
N GLY A 170 4.79 -6.13 6.21
CA GLY A 170 4.91 -6.06 7.67
C GLY A 170 5.78 -7.17 8.26
N VAL A 171 6.62 -7.79 7.45
CA VAL A 171 7.55 -8.85 7.79
C VAL A 171 8.95 -8.25 7.75
N ASP A 172 9.77 -8.58 8.74
CA ASP A 172 11.19 -8.20 8.69
C ASP A 172 11.93 -9.13 7.72
N ASP A 173 12.20 -8.62 6.52
CA ASP A 173 12.99 -9.30 5.50
C ASP A 173 14.50 -9.04 5.66
N GLY A 174 14.92 -8.58 6.85
CA GLY A 174 16.30 -8.33 7.20
C GLY A 174 16.89 -7.12 6.48
N GLY A 175 16.07 -6.20 6.00
CA GLY A 175 16.49 -5.09 5.14
C GLY A 175 16.66 -5.52 3.68
N SER A 176 15.80 -6.43 3.20
CA SER A 176 15.79 -6.87 1.81
C SER A 176 14.63 -6.24 1.04
N ASP A 177 14.91 -5.62 -0.10
CA ASP A 177 13.91 -4.86 -0.85
C ASP A 177 13.39 -5.60 -2.09
N GLN A 178 12.25 -5.14 -2.61
CA GLN A 178 11.63 -5.75 -3.79
C GLN A 178 12.47 -5.57 -5.06
N SER A 179 13.32 -4.54 -5.12
CA SER A 179 14.14 -4.27 -6.31
C SER A 179 15.38 -5.16 -6.40
N GLY A 180 15.74 -5.83 -5.30
CA GLY A 180 17.01 -6.56 -5.17
C GLY A 180 18.21 -5.62 -5.07
N GLU A 181 18.00 -4.35 -4.75
CA GLU A 181 19.05 -3.40 -4.43
C GLU A 181 19.66 -3.67 -3.06
N PHE A 182 18.82 -4.08 -2.11
CA PHE A 182 19.23 -4.42 -0.76
C PHE A 182 18.91 -5.88 -0.49
N VAL A 183 19.90 -6.59 0.05
CA VAL A 183 19.80 -7.98 0.50
C VAL A 183 20.45 -8.06 1.87
N ASP A 184 19.69 -8.51 2.87
CA ASP A 184 20.13 -8.58 4.28
C ASP A 184 20.69 -7.23 4.81
N GLY A 185 20.08 -6.11 4.38
CA GLY A 185 20.46 -4.76 4.78
C GLY A 185 21.76 -4.26 4.15
N GLU A 186 22.31 -4.99 3.19
CA GLU A 186 23.51 -4.63 2.43
C GLU A 186 23.18 -4.35 0.97
N TYR A 187 24.00 -3.51 0.33
CA TYR A 187 23.89 -3.30 -1.11
C TYR A 187 24.20 -4.59 -1.85
N ALA A 188 23.28 -5.04 -2.70
CA ALA A 188 23.54 -6.13 -3.62
C ALA A 188 24.70 -5.77 -4.58
N PRO A 189 25.54 -6.73 -4.98
CA PRO A 189 26.60 -6.48 -5.95
C PRO A 189 26.05 -5.82 -7.22
N ILE A 190 26.70 -4.74 -7.66
CA ILE A 190 26.34 -4.06 -8.90
C ILE A 190 26.79 -4.96 -10.06
N ASP A 191 25.83 -5.62 -10.71
CA ASP A 191 26.06 -6.28 -11.99
C ASP A 191 25.93 -5.25 -13.13
N TRP A 192 26.91 -5.19 -14.03
CA TRP A 192 26.85 -4.27 -15.17
C TRP A 192 25.89 -4.75 -16.27
N THR A 193 25.32 -5.94 -16.09
CA THR A 193 24.24 -6.53 -16.88
C THR A 193 22.87 -5.94 -16.55
N GLY A 194 22.72 -5.29 -15.38
CA GLY A 194 21.47 -4.67 -14.94
C GLY A 194 20.42 -5.67 -14.44
N GLU A 195 20.79 -6.93 -14.26
CA GLU A 195 19.91 -7.99 -13.76
C GLU A 195 20.15 -8.20 -12.27
N ARG A 196 19.43 -7.45 -11.44
CA ARG A 196 19.35 -7.76 -10.01
C ARG A 196 18.37 -8.92 -9.81
N PRO A 197 18.73 -9.96 -9.04
CA PRO A 197 17.77 -10.96 -8.63
C PRO A 197 16.70 -10.25 -7.78
N LYS A 198 15.47 -10.17 -8.30
CA LYS A 198 14.33 -9.60 -7.59
C LYS A 198 13.78 -10.69 -6.68
N PRO A 199 14.02 -10.63 -5.36
CA PRO A 199 13.49 -11.64 -4.47
C PRO A 199 11.97 -11.57 -4.49
N ASN A 200 11.31 -12.73 -4.46
CA ASN A 200 9.87 -12.79 -4.35
C ASN A 200 9.48 -12.74 -2.88
N GLY A 201 8.73 -11.72 -2.47
CA GLY A 201 8.26 -11.56 -1.09
C GLY A 201 8.77 -10.27 -0.42
N PRO A 202 10.09 -10.03 -0.39
CA PRO A 202 10.63 -8.90 0.33
C PRO A 202 10.15 -7.55 -0.20
N ASP A 203 9.78 -6.66 0.71
CA ASP A 203 9.37 -5.30 0.36
C ASP A 203 9.80 -4.21 1.36
N ASP A 204 10.86 -4.50 2.14
CA ASP A 204 11.46 -3.52 3.04
C ASP A 204 11.86 -2.24 2.30
N VAL A 205 11.72 -1.11 2.99
CA VAL A 205 12.21 0.17 2.51
C VAL A 205 13.50 0.50 3.26
N VAL A 206 14.63 0.44 2.56
CA VAL A 206 15.95 0.40 3.19
C VAL A 206 16.74 1.68 2.91
N VAL A 207 17.49 2.13 3.93
CA VAL A 207 18.59 3.08 3.79
C VAL A 207 19.84 2.44 4.39
N ARG A 208 20.87 2.26 3.55
CA ARG A 208 22.18 1.75 3.95
C ARG A 208 23.24 2.81 3.68
N LEU A 209 24.04 3.14 4.69
CA LEU A 209 25.20 4.03 4.55
C LEU A 209 26.45 3.39 5.14
N PRO A 210 27.65 3.58 4.55
CA PRO A 210 27.90 4.35 3.34
C PRO A 210 27.34 3.69 2.07
N ALA A 211 27.02 4.49 1.07
CA ALA A 211 26.74 3.99 -0.26
C ALA A 211 28.04 3.42 -0.86
N PRO A 212 27.99 2.32 -1.62
CA PRO A 212 29.17 1.71 -2.22
C PRO A 212 29.84 2.69 -3.17
N THR A 213 31.17 2.62 -3.26
CA THR A 213 31.91 3.38 -4.25
C THR A 213 31.60 2.83 -5.63
N LEU A 214 31.17 3.69 -6.56
CA LEU A 214 30.90 3.30 -7.93
C LEU A 214 32.24 3.04 -8.66
N GLU A 215 32.62 1.77 -8.80
CA GLU A 215 33.79 1.39 -9.59
C GLU A 215 33.42 1.14 -11.05
N LEU A 216 33.72 2.09 -11.94
CA LEU A 216 33.42 1.95 -13.37
C LEU A 216 34.28 0.83 -14.02
N PRO A 217 33.69 -0.06 -14.85
CA PRO A 217 34.44 -1.08 -15.56
C PRO A 217 35.46 -0.40 -16.49
N GLY A 218 36.74 -0.75 -16.36
CA GLY A 218 37.81 -0.19 -17.20
C GLY A 218 38.39 1.15 -16.72
N ALA A 219 38.00 1.65 -15.53
CA ALA A 219 38.62 2.82 -14.89
C ALA A 219 39.81 2.47 -13.97
N GLY A 220 40.33 1.24 -14.06
CA GLY A 220 41.56 0.80 -13.39
C GLY A 220 42.80 1.18 -14.22
N ARG A 221 43.71 1.90 -13.54
CA ARG A 221 45.04 2.40 -13.94
C ARG A 221 45.80 1.68 -15.05
#